data_AF-A0A1U9YVD9-F1
#
_entry.id   AF-A0A1U9YVD9-F1
#
_cell.length_a   1.000
_cell.length_b   1.000
_cell.length_c   1.000
_cell.angle_alpha   90.00
_cell.angle_beta   90.00
_cell.angle_gamma   90.00
#
_symmetry.space_group_name_H-M   'P 1'
#
loop_
_entity.id
_entity.type
_entity.pdbx_description
1 polymer ?
#
loop_
_entity_poly.entity_id
_entity_poly.type
_entity_poly.pdbx_seq_one_letter_code
_entity_poly.pdbx_strand_id
1 'polypeptide(L)'
;MRSLSAACLFLLAAFLPAQAAETWSFADHPHPDFTDEYSAEEDAIFSDLEAVGSGFRNCAARITFEYLIYNRRYPEFAFTHDFNEGLELWKRHVLETNRAASSFCIVIEVTEELRELYSYEFATPTEGLFCGKPGRQPRNSAEDRIMALLDRLVSYAATGNSFALPALSEVEDWSDIRLNPDIRYYVEARHERRYGNEPAPILRDTVIVLQGEERLAFVEDAMARNDLADVIATSPDCSAFTPEARAAKREAARGDPI
;
A
#
# COMPACT_ATOMS: atom_id res chain seq x y z
N MET A 1 13.36 24.12 77.32
CA MET A 1 13.90 22.93 76.62
C MET A 1 13.10 22.80 75.33
N ARG A 2 13.67 23.22 74.17
CA ARG A 2 14.09 22.35 73.04
C ARG A 2 12.97 21.36 72.65
N SER A 3 12.34 21.43 71.49
CA SER A 3 13.00 21.25 70.19
C SER A 3 12.18 21.81 69.01
N LEU A 4 12.89 22.47 68.09
CA LEU A 4 12.56 22.57 66.68
C LEU A 4 12.70 21.18 66.03
N SER A 5 11.84 20.86 65.06
CA SER A 5 12.11 20.01 63.89
C SER A 5 11.04 20.36 62.84
N ALA A 6 11.32 21.23 61.88
CA ALA A 6 12.08 20.96 60.66
C ALA A 6 11.30 20.07 59.68
N ALA A 7 10.68 20.76 58.72
CA ALA A 7 10.68 20.44 57.29
C ALA A 7 10.75 18.96 56.90
N CYS A 8 9.61 18.44 56.43
CA CYS A 8 9.61 17.41 55.39
C CYS A 8 8.55 17.79 54.34
N LEU A 9 8.85 18.88 53.61
CA LEU A 9 8.30 19.08 52.27
C LEU A 9 8.93 17.99 51.41
N PHE A 10 8.27 16.85 51.30
CA PHE A 10 8.55 15.90 50.23
C PHE A 10 8.07 16.54 48.92
N LEU A 11 8.94 17.37 48.34
CA LEU A 11 8.97 17.60 46.91
C LEU A 11 9.26 16.24 46.25
N LEU A 12 8.21 15.46 46.02
CA LEU A 12 8.17 14.49 44.93
C LEU A 12 8.22 15.32 43.63
N ALA A 13 9.41 15.82 43.32
CA ALA A 13 9.81 15.94 41.94
C ALA A 13 9.76 14.50 41.41
N ALA A 14 8.64 14.16 40.78
CA ALA A 14 8.59 13.04 39.88
C ALA A 14 9.66 13.32 38.83
N PHE A 15 10.86 12.79 39.05
CA PHE A 15 11.70 12.33 37.97
C PHE A 15 10.86 11.26 37.28
N LEU A 16 9.98 11.69 36.37
CA LEU A 16 9.71 10.88 35.21
C LEU A 16 11.12 10.61 34.67
N PRO A 17 11.58 9.36 34.63
CA PRO A 17 12.63 9.09 33.67
C PRO A 17 12.06 9.67 32.37
N ALA A 18 12.79 10.62 31.78
CA ALA A 18 12.80 10.68 30.34
C ALA A 18 13.26 9.28 29.96
N GLN A 19 12.30 8.35 29.88
CA GLN A 19 12.49 7.11 29.18
C GLN A 19 13.05 7.62 27.88
N ALA A 20 14.32 7.32 27.65
CA ALA A 20 14.84 7.33 26.31
C ALA A 20 13.69 6.76 25.48
N ALA A 21 13.19 7.56 24.53
CA ALA A 21 12.38 6.99 23.49
C ALA A 21 13.28 5.90 22.92
N GLU A 22 13.13 4.67 23.43
CA GLU A 22 13.64 3.49 22.77
C GLU A 22 13.11 3.67 21.37
N THR A 23 14.03 3.87 20.44
CA THR A 23 13.71 4.18 19.06
C THR A 23 12.95 2.98 18.54
N TRP A 24 11.63 3.05 18.63
CA TRP A 24 10.75 1.98 18.28
C TRP A 24 10.97 1.66 16.81
N SER A 25 11.23 0.39 16.52
CA SER A 25 11.43 -0.07 15.15
C SER A 25 10.67 -1.37 14.94
N PHE A 26 10.08 -1.50 13.76
CA PHE A 26 9.48 -2.75 13.30
C PHE A 26 10.51 -3.86 13.08
N ALA A 27 11.80 -3.52 12.97
CA ALA A 27 12.88 -4.50 12.87
C ALA A 27 13.12 -5.22 14.21
N ASP A 28 13.06 -4.49 15.31
CA ASP A 28 13.21 -5.02 16.66
C ASP A 28 11.90 -5.58 17.22
N HIS A 29 10.76 -5.12 16.68
CA HIS A 29 9.41 -5.50 17.09
C HIS A 29 8.57 -5.93 15.87
N PRO A 30 8.98 -7.02 15.21
CA PRO A 30 8.33 -7.48 14.00
C PRO A 30 6.88 -7.88 14.29
N HIS A 31 6.09 -7.88 13.21
CA HIS A 31 4.81 -8.55 13.27
C HIS A 31 5.13 -10.03 13.52
N PRO A 32 4.57 -10.65 14.55
CA PRO A 32 4.82 -12.05 14.81
C PRO A 32 4.49 -12.87 13.55
N ASP A 33 5.35 -13.86 13.28
CA ASP A 33 5.07 -14.82 12.22
C ASP A 33 3.79 -15.54 12.55
N PHE A 34 3.05 -15.93 11.51
CA PHE A 34 1.79 -16.66 11.60
C PHE A 34 1.89 -17.61 12.81
N THR A 35 2.75 -18.65 12.76
CA THR A 35 2.93 -19.67 13.80
C THR A 35 3.14 -19.19 15.26
N ASP A 36 3.69 -17.99 15.47
CA ASP A 36 3.94 -17.40 16.79
C ASP A 36 2.78 -16.52 17.31
N GLU A 37 1.83 -16.17 16.43
CA GLU A 37 0.52 -15.61 16.77
C GLU A 37 -0.45 -16.68 17.29
N TYR A 38 -0.27 -17.95 16.88
CA TYR A 38 -1.26 -19.04 16.99
C TYR A 38 -1.34 -19.77 18.35
N SER A 39 -1.11 -19.12 19.50
CA SER A 39 -1.44 -19.79 20.77
C SER A 39 -2.02 -18.86 21.83
N ALA A 40 -3.23 -19.21 22.29
CA ALA A 40 -4.08 -18.56 23.30
C ALA A 40 -4.72 -17.19 22.95
N GLU A 41 -4.05 -16.30 22.22
CA GLU A 41 -4.66 -15.01 21.86
C GLU A 41 -5.79 -15.21 20.84
N GLU A 42 -5.63 -16.10 19.87
CA GLU A 42 -6.62 -16.39 18.82
C GLU A 42 -7.92 -17.03 19.35
N ASP A 43 -7.88 -17.93 20.33
CA ASP A 43 -9.11 -18.57 20.87
C ASP A 43 -10.05 -17.55 21.52
N ALA A 44 -9.49 -16.53 22.18
CA ALA A 44 -10.27 -15.41 22.68
C ALA A 44 -10.83 -14.55 21.53
N ILE A 45 -10.04 -14.36 20.47
CA ILE A 45 -10.39 -13.55 19.29
C ILE A 45 -11.46 -14.23 18.42
N PHE A 46 -11.39 -15.54 18.20
CA PHE A 46 -12.40 -16.34 17.53
C PHE A 46 -13.74 -16.22 18.26
N SER A 47 -13.71 -16.41 19.58
CA SER A 47 -14.90 -16.28 20.41
C SER A 47 -15.49 -14.87 20.33
N ASP A 48 -14.66 -13.83 20.31
CA ASP A 48 -15.12 -12.43 20.22
C ASP A 48 -15.66 -12.07 18.81
N LEU A 49 -14.98 -12.48 17.73
CA LEU A 49 -15.40 -12.27 16.34
C LEU A 49 -16.69 -13.03 15.97
N GLU A 50 -16.85 -14.25 16.47
CA GLU A 50 -18.10 -15.00 16.34
C GLU A 50 -19.22 -14.37 17.19
N ALA A 51 -18.90 -13.88 18.40
CA ALA A 51 -19.86 -13.23 19.28
C ALA A 51 -20.39 -11.90 18.75
N VAL A 52 -19.57 -11.11 18.04
CA VAL A 52 -20.03 -9.86 17.39
C VAL A 52 -20.71 -10.09 16.04
N GLY A 53 -20.85 -11.35 15.59
CA GLY A 53 -21.54 -11.70 14.35
C GLY A 53 -20.84 -11.22 13.08
N SER A 54 -19.62 -10.69 13.17
CA SER A 54 -18.88 -10.14 12.04
C SER A 54 -18.25 -11.21 11.17
N GLY A 55 -17.94 -12.38 11.75
CA GLY A 55 -17.28 -13.50 11.07
C GLY A 55 -15.94 -13.12 10.41
N PHE A 56 -15.24 -14.12 9.86
CA PHE A 56 -14.00 -13.89 9.09
C PHE A 56 -14.17 -13.11 7.78
N ARG A 57 -15.41 -12.73 7.44
CA ARG A 57 -15.74 -12.02 6.20
C ARG A 57 -15.68 -10.50 6.33
N ASN A 58 -15.58 -9.95 7.54
CA ASN A 58 -15.46 -8.51 7.74
C ASN A 58 -13.99 -8.10 7.84
N CYS A 59 -13.44 -7.59 6.73
CA CYS A 59 -12.03 -7.19 6.66
C CYS A 59 -11.66 -6.04 7.60
N ALA A 60 -12.54 -5.05 7.78
CA ALA A 60 -12.29 -3.92 8.67
C ALA A 60 -12.18 -4.35 10.13
N ALA A 61 -13.05 -5.28 10.56
CA ALA A 61 -12.96 -5.87 11.88
C ALA A 61 -11.62 -6.60 12.06
N ARG A 62 -11.26 -7.47 11.11
CA ARG A 62 -10.01 -8.26 11.15
C ARG A 62 -8.77 -7.38 11.31
N ILE A 63 -8.64 -6.34 10.49
CA ILE A 63 -7.52 -5.38 10.53
C ILE A 63 -7.42 -4.71 11.90
N THR A 64 -8.56 -4.19 12.38
CA THR A 64 -8.62 -3.50 13.67
C THR A 64 -8.20 -4.43 14.81
N PHE A 65 -8.66 -5.68 14.80
CA PHE A 65 -8.32 -6.65 15.84
C PHE A 65 -6.85 -7.07 15.79
N GLU A 66 -6.30 -7.42 14.62
CA GLU A 66 -4.87 -7.75 14.48
C GLU A 66 -3.97 -6.58 14.95
N TYR A 67 -4.37 -5.34 14.66
CA TYR A 67 -3.68 -4.15 15.17
C TYR A 67 -3.75 -4.01 16.70
N LEU A 68 -4.90 -4.30 17.32
CA LEU A 68 -5.03 -4.26 18.78
C LEU A 68 -4.18 -5.32 19.49
N ILE A 69 -4.01 -6.50 18.89
CA ILE A 69 -3.10 -7.54 19.40
C ILE A 69 -1.66 -7.03 19.33
N TYR A 70 -1.25 -6.47 18.19
CA TYR A 70 0.07 -5.87 18.03
C TYR A 70 0.34 -4.84 19.14
N ASN A 71 -0.60 -3.92 19.37
CA ASN A 71 -0.50 -2.90 20.42
C ASN A 71 -0.48 -3.48 21.85
N ARG A 72 -1.14 -4.62 22.09
CA ARG A 72 -1.09 -5.29 23.40
C ARG A 72 0.28 -5.92 23.65
N ARG A 73 0.89 -6.49 22.60
CA ARG A 73 2.23 -7.09 22.65
C ARG A 73 3.32 -6.03 22.76
N TYR A 74 3.06 -4.86 22.21
CA TYR A 74 4.00 -3.76 22.04
C TYR A 74 3.38 -2.41 22.49
N PRO A 75 3.13 -2.23 23.80
CA PRO A 75 2.37 -1.09 24.32
C PRO A 75 3.07 0.26 24.07
N GLU A 76 4.39 0.29 24.02
CA GLU A 76 5.20 1.45 23.65
C GLU A 76 4.93 2.00 22.24
N PHE A 77 4.55 1.15 21.28
CA PHE A 77 4.06 1.61 19.97
C PHE A 77 2.74 2.37 20.11
N ALA A 78 1.81 1.81 20.90
CA ALA A 78 0.51 2.41 21.15
C ALA A 78 0.58 3.72 21.94
N PHE A 79 1.63 3.92 22.75
CA PHE A 79 1.85 5.17 23.50
C PHE A 79 2.48 6.29 22.67
N THR A 80 3.11 5.97 21.53
CA THR A 80 3.87 6.94 20.74
C THR A 80 3.11 7.49 19.53
N HIS A 81 2.00 6.86 19.13
CA HIS A 81 1.21 7.26 17.99
C HIS A 81 -0.27 7.39 18.37
N ASP A 82 -1.01 8.28 17.70
CA ASP A 82 -2.46 8.18 17.76
C ASP A 82 -2.95 6.91 17.06
N PHE A 83 -4.19 6.49 17.34
CA PHE A 83 -4.69 5.22 16.85
C PHE A 83 -4.65 5.10 15.32
N ASN A 84 -5.01 6.17 14.59
CA ASN A 84 -5.10 6.13 13.13
C ASN A 84 -3.71 6.19 12.49
N GLU A 85 -2.84 7.05 13.01
CA GLU A 85 -1.43 7.12 12.58
C GLU A 85 -0.73 5.77 12.79
N GLY A 86 -0.83 5.21 14.00
CA GLY A 86 -0.24 3.91 14.32
C GLY A 86 -0.82 2.77 13.49
N LEU A 87 -2.13 2.78 13.21
CA LEU A 87 -2.77 1.79 12.37
C LEU A 87 -2.22 1.82 10.94
N GLU A 88 -2.06 2.99 10.33
CA GLU A 88 -1.54 3.11 8.96
C GLU A 88 -0.05 2.72 8.89
N LEU A 89 0.75 3.06 9.91
CA LEU A 89 2.14 2.59 10.02
C LEU A 89 2.21 1.06 10.13
N TRP A 90 1.36 0.48 10.98
CA TRP A 90 1.27 -0.97 11.15
C TRP A 90 0.81 -1.68 9.86
N LYS A 91 -0.21 -1.14 9.17
CA LYS A 91 -0.68 -1.67 7.87
C LYS A 91 0.46 -1.73 6.85
N ARG A 92 1.27 -0.66 6.76
CA ARG A 92 2.43 -0.64 5.85
C ARG A 92 3.44 -1.74 6.20
N HIS A 93 3.80 -1.87 7.48
CA HIS A 93 4.70 -2.92 7.95
C HIS A 93 4.18 -4.34 7.66
N VAL A 94 2.88 -4.58 7.90
CA VAL A 94 2.22 -5.84 7.54
C VAL A 94 2.39 -6.14 6.05
N LEU A 95 2.18 -5.14 5.19
CA LEU A 95 2.29 -5.32 3.74
C LEU A 95 3.73 -5.54 3.27
N GLU A 96 4.72 -4.93 3.91
CA GLU A 96 6.16 -5.14 3.63
C GLU A 96 6.63 -6.55 3.99
N THR A 97 6.14 -7.07 5.11
CA THR A 97 6.50 -8.44 5.53
C THR A 97 5.72 -9.50 4.75
N ASN A 98 4.51 -9.17 4.29
CA ASN A 98 3.58 -10.09 3.61
C ASN A 98 3.28 -11.35 4.45
N ARG A 99 3.30 -11.20 5.79
CA ARG A 99 3.15 -12.31 6.74
C ARG A 99 1.81 -12.33 7.46
N ALA A 100 1.18 -11.18 7.66
CA ALA A 100 -0.10 -11.14 8.36
C ALA A 100 -1.23 -11.64 7.46
N ALA A 101 -2.15 -12.37 8.07
CA ALA A 101 -3.31 -12.89 7.37
C ALA A 101 -4.30 -11.77 6.97
N SER A 102 -4.20 -10.58 7.58
CA SER A 102 -4.90 -9.36 7.15
C SER A 102 -4.32 -8.67 5.91
N SER A 103 -3.15 -9.06 5.38
CA SER A 103 -2.53 -8.40 4.22
C SER A 103 -3.50 -8.24 3.03
N PHE A 104 -4.27 -9.30 2.75
CA PHE A 104 -5.32 -9.27 1.73
C PHE A 104 -6.44 -8.28 2.07
N CYS A 105 -6.90 -8.27 3.32
CA CYS A 105 -7.94 -7.36 3.78
C CYS A 105 -7.51 -5.89 3.70
N ILE A 106 -6.25 -5.57 4.02
CA ILE A 106 -5.72 -4.20 3.96
C ILE A 106 -5.79 -3.66 2.53
N VAL A 107 -5.47 -4.49 1.55
CA VAL A 107 -5.57 -4.13 0.13
C VAL A 107 -7.03 -4.03 -0.30
N ILE A 108 -7.88 -4.96 0.14
CA ILE A 108 -9.31 -4.97 -0.20
C ILE A 108 -10.06 -3.72 0.29
N GLU A 109 -9.74 -3.21 1.49
CA GLU A 109 -10.37 -1.97 1.98
C GLU A 109 -10.22 -0.82 0.97
N VAL A 110 -9.06 -0.72 0.32
CA VAL A 110 -8.78 0.31 -0.67
C VAL A 110 -9.47 0.02 -2.00
N THR A 111 -9.43 -1.22 -2.48
CA THR A 111 -9.98 -1.56 -3.80
C THR A 111 -11.50 -1.61 -3.82
N GLU A 112 -12.16 -2.05 -2.75
CA GLU A 112 -13.62 -2.01 -2.66
C GLU A 112 -14.13 -0.57 -2.58
N GLU A 113 -13.48 0.31 -1.81
CA GLU A 113 -13.84 1.73 -1.78
C GLU A 113 -13.65 2.40 -3.15
N LEU A 114 -12.58 2.06 -3.86
CA LEU A 114 -12.41 2.50 -5.25
C LEU A 114 -13.55 1.96 -6.13
N ARG A 115 -13.83 0.66 -6.11
CA ARG A 115 -14.91 0.04 -6.91
C ARG A 115 -16.26 0.67 -6.62
N GLU A 116 -16.58 0.96 -5.36
CA GLU A 116 -17.80 1.68 -4.99
C GLU A 116 -17.86 3.04 -5.69
N LEU A 117 -16.78 3.83 -5.66
CA LEU A 117 -16.70 5.15 -6.32
C LEU A 117 -16.86 5.08 -7.85
N TYR A 118 -16.49 3.95 -8.48
CA TYR A 118 -16.66 3.72 -9.93
C TYR A 118 -17.97 3.00 -10.32
N SER A 119 -18.61 2.27 -9.40
CA SER A 119 -19.77 1.43 -9.70
C SER A 119 -21.11 2.18 -9.83
N TYR A 120 -21.21 3.42 -9.36
CA TYR A 120 -22.45 4.20 -9.43
C TYR A 120 -22.71 4.76 -10.84
N GLU A 121 -23.99 4.94 -11.21
CA GLU A 121 -24.48 5.61 -12.45
C GLU A 121 -23.94 7.06 -12.66
N PHE A 122 -23.13 7.56 -11.72
CA PHE A 122 -22.44 8.84 -11.74
C PHE A 122 -20.91 8.67 -11.85
N ALA A 123 -20.43 7.62 -12.52
CA ALA A 123 -19.00 7.37 -12.74
C ALA A 123 -18.31 8.70 -13.07
N THR A 124 -17.49 9.17 -12.11
CA THR A 124 -16.76 10.43 -12.28
C THR A 124 -15.73 10.17 -13.37
N PRO A 125 -15.75 10.86 -14.52
CA PRO A 125 -14.75 10.62 -15.55
C PRO A 125 -13.37 10.91 -14.97
N THR A 126 -12.54 9.89 -14.81
CA THR A 126 -11.18 10.00 -14.27
C THR A 126 -10.11 9.93 -15.35
N GLU A 127 -10.49 10.11 -16.61
CA GLU A 127 -9.55 10.25 -17.72
C GLU A 127 -8.44 11.27 -17.39
N GLY A 128 -7.20 10.79 -17.55
CA GLY A 128 -5.98 11.56 -17.28
C GLY A 128 -5.72 11.88 -15.81
N LEU A 129 -6.58 11.48 -14.88
CA LEU A 129 -6.42 11.72 -13.43
C LEU A 129 -5.16 11.01 -12.91
N PHE A 130 -4.97 9.76 -13.35
CA PHE A 130 -3.92 8.88 -12.85
C PHE A 130 -3.43 7.92 -13.94
N CYS A 131 -2.15 7.58 -13.90
CA CYS A 131 -1.53 6.59 -14.79
C CYS A 131 -0.47 5.72 -14.08
N GLY A 132 -0.61 5.53 -12.76
CA GLY A 132 0.44 4.99 -11.88
C GLY A 132 1.18 6.11 -11.13
N LYS A 133 1.02 7.35 -11.59
CA LYS A 133 1.35 8.60 -10.89
C LYS A 133 0.23 9.63 -11.13
N PRO A 134 0.16 10.71 -10.34
CA PRO A 134 -0.77 11.81 -10.59
C PRO A 134 -0.60 12.38 -12.00
N GLY A 135 -1.69 12.51 -12.75
CA GLY A 135 -1.69 13.06 -14.12
C GLY A 135 -2.19 14.50 -14.19
N ARG A 136 -3.43 14.73 -13.74
CA ARG A 136 -4.02 16.06 -13.57
C ARG A 136 -4.50 16.25 -12.14
N GLN A 137 -4.74 17.50 -11.75
CA GLN A 137 -5.35 17.80 -10.46
C GLN A 137 -6.81 17.28 -10.41
N PRO A 138 -7.26 16.80 -9.25
CA PRO A 138 -8.67 16.56 -8.98
C PRO A 138 -9.53 17.81 -9.19
N ARG A 139 -10.74 17.61 -9.68
CA ARG A 139 -11.72 18.68 -9.95
C ARG A 139 -12.82 18.77 -8.91
N ASN A 140 -12.96 17.75 -8.08
CA ASN A 140 -14.00 17.63 -7.06
C ASN A 140 -13.56 16.67 -5.96
N SER A 141 -14.34 16.63 -4.87
CA SER A 141 -14.05 15.80 -3.70
C SER A 141 -14.06 14.30 -3.98
N ALA A 142 -14.76 13.83 -5.02
CA ALA A 142 -14.76 12.43 -5.40
C ALA A 142 -13.43 12.07 -6.09
N GLU A 143 -12.95 12.90 -7.02
CA GLU A 143 -11.63 12.73 -7.63
C GLU A 143 -10.50 12.86 -6.60
N ASP A 144 -10.63 13.75 -5.60
CA ASP A 144 -9.66 13.86 -4.49
C ASP A 144 -9.59 12.55 -3.71
N ARG A 145 -10.75 11.97 -3.38
CA ARG A 145 -10.85 10.70 -2.66
C ARG A 145 -10.28 9.53 -3.49
N ILE A 146 -10.61 9.46 -4.78
CA ILE A 146 -10.03 8.48 -5.71
C ILE A 146 -8.51 8.60 -5.75
N MET A 147 -7.98 9.82 -5.91
CA MET A 147 -6.53 10.04 -5.94
C MET A 147 -5.84 9.63 -4.64
N ALA A 148 -6.43 9.91 -3.49
CA ALA A 148 -5.88 9.48 -2.20
C ALA A 148 -5.85 7.94 -2.07
N LEU A 149 -6.89 7.25 -2.53
CA LEU A 149 -6.95 5.78 -2.54
C LEU A 149 -5.94 5.17 -3.52
N LEU A 150 -5.77 5.78 -4.71
CA LEU A 150 -4.77 5.33 -5.70
C LEU A 150 -3.34 5.55 -5.20
N ASP A 151 -3.06 6.68 -4.54
CA ASP A 151 -1.75 6.95 -3.92
C ASP A 151 -1.45 5.93 -2.82
N ARG A 152 -2.46 5.60 -1.99
CA ARG A 152 -2.35 4.55 -0.98
C ARG A 152 -2.09 3.18 -1.63
N LEU A 153 -2.81 2.83 -2.70
CA LEU A 153 -2.63 1.57 -3.42
C LEU A 153 -1.23 1.48 -4.06
N VAL A 154 -0.70 2.58 -4.60
CA VAL A 154 0.70 2.65 -5.08
C VAL A 154 1.67 2.45 -3.94
N SER A 155 1.48 3.12 -2.79
CA SER A 155 2.31 2.93 -1.61
C SER A 155 2.30 1.48 -1.14
N TYR A 156 1.18 0.78 -1.25
CA TYR A 156 1.07 -0.65 -0.92
C TYR A 156 1.73 -1.54 -1.97
N ALA A 157 1.56 -1.25 -3.26
CA ALA A 157 2.21 -1.99 -4.34
C ALA A 157 3.75 -1.86 -4.27
N ALA A 158 4.25 -0.70 -3.83
CA ALA A 158 5.68 -0.42 -3.66
C ALA A 158 6.34 -1.29 -2.58
N THR A 159 5.59 -1.85 -1.63
CA THR A 159 6.13 -2.82 -0.66
C THR A 159 6.41 -4.18 -1.29
N GLY A 160 6.00 -4.42 -2.54
CA GLY A 160 6.12 -5.70 -3.21
C GLY A 160 5.12 -6.75 -2.73
N ASN A 161 4.09 -6.34 -1.97
CA ASN A 161 3.06 -7.24 -1.45
C ASN A 161 2.32 -8.02 -2.55
N SER A 162 2.02 -9.30 -2.30
CA SER A 162 1.37 -10.21 -3.28
C SER A 162 0.01 -9.73 -3.76
N PHE A 163 -0.72 -9.04 -2.90
CA PHE A 163 -2.09 -8.62 -3.13
C PHE A 163 -2.14 -7.20 -3.69
N ALA A 164 -1.24 -6.32 -3.26
CA ALA A 164 -1.25 -4.92 -3.67
C ALA A 164 -0.81 -4.71 -5.13
N LEU A 165 0.18 -5.48 -5.59
CA LEU A 165 0.62 -5.43 -6.99
C LEU A 165 -0.53 -5.74 -7.98
N PRO A 166 -1.16 -6.92 -7.97
CA PRO A 166 -2.25 -7.21 -8.91
C PRO A 166 -3.43 -6.25 -8.72
N ALA A 167 -3.75 -5.84 -7.48
CA ALA A 167 -4.79 -4.87 -7.22
C ALA A 167 -4.57 -3.53 -7.93
N LEU A 168 -3.32 -3.04 -8.04
CA LEU A 168 -3.01 -1.83 -8.80
C LEU A 168 -3.27 -2.01 -10.30
N SER A 169 -3.01 -3.20 -10.86
CA SER A 169 -3.29 -3.50 -12.26
C SER A 169 -4.79 -3.63 -12.54
N GLU A 170 -5.55 -4.24 -11.62
CA GLU A 170 -7.00 -4.43 -11.75
C GLU A 170 -7.77 -3.12 -11.86
N VAL A 171 -7.21 -2.00 -11.38
CA VAL A 171 -7.84 -0.67 -11.52
C VAL A 171 -8.24 -0.38 -12.97
N GLU A 172 -7.45 -0.82 -13.96
CA GLU A 172 -7.78 -0.60 -15.37
C GLU A 172 -9.06 -1.33 -15.83
N ASP A 173 -9.45 -2.42 -15.18
CA ASP A 173 -10.55 -3.29 -15.64
C ASP A 173 -11.94 -2.70 -15.32
N TRP A 174 -12.03 -1.90 -14.27
CA TRP A 174 -13.30 -1.32 -13.79
C TRP A 174 -13.31 0.21 -13.77
N SER A 175 -12.29 0.87 -14.33
CA SER A 175 -12.22 2.33 -14.46
C SER A 175 -11.72 2.78 -15.85
N ASP A 176 -11.71 4.09 -16.09
CA ASP A 176 -11.09 4.74 -17.25
C ASP A 176 -9.61 5.08 -17.04
N ILE A 177 -9.03 4.73 -15.89
CA ILE A 177 -7.59 4.86 -15.60
C ILE A 177 -6.81 3.88 -16.46
N ARG A 178 -5.68 4.34 -17.00
CA ARG A 178 -4.72 3.50 -17.73
C ARG A 178 -3.34 3.77 -17.18
N LEU A 179 -2.68 2.74 -16.68
CA LEU A 179 -1.30 2.85 -16.22
C LEU A 179 -0.38 3.14 -17.41
N ASN A 180 0.74 3.80 -17.13
CA ASN A 180 1.81 3.89 -18.09
C ASN A 180 2.34 2.50 -18.43
N PRO A 181 2.76 2.25 -19.69
CA PRO A 181 3.12 0.91 -20.14
C PRO A 181 4.23 0.24 -19.31
N ASP A 182 5.21 1.02 -18.86
CA ASP A 182 6.31 0.55 -18.01
C ASP A 182 5.86 0.18 -16.59
N ILE A 183 4.99 0.99 -15.98
CA ILE A 183 4.41 0.69 -14.66
C ILE A 183 3.54 -0.57 -14.75
N ARG A 184 2.68 -0.65 -15.79
CA ARG A 184 1.85 -1.84 -16.05
C ARG A 184 2.71 -3.09 -16.23
N TYR A 185 3.74 -2.99 -17.07
CA TYR A 185 4.68 -4.09 -17.30
C TYR A 185 5.38 -4.52 -16.01
N TYR A 186 5.89 -3.58 -15.21
CA TYR A 186 6.51 -3.89 -13.92
C TYR A 186 5.56 -4.69 -13.03
N VAL A 187 4.33 -4.22 -12.85
CA VAL A 187 3.36 -4.80 -11.93
C VAL A 187 2.95 -6.21 -12.36
N GLU A 188 2.54 -6.37 -13.62
CA GLU A 188 2.08 -7.66 -14.15
C GLU A 188 3.24 -8.67 -14.27
N ALA A 189 4.42 -8.25 -14.76
CA ALA A 189 5.56 -9.15 -14.91
C ALA A 189 6.12 -9.62 -13.57
N ARG A 190 6.15 -8.75 -12.56
CA ARG A 190 6.53 -9.13 -11.20
C ARG A 190 5.55 -10.12 -10.59
N HIS A 191 4.25 -9.94 -10.82
CA HIS A 191 3.23 -10.88 -10.38
C HIS A 191 3.41 -12.26 -11.03
N GLU A 192 3.55 -12.33 -12.36
CA GLU A 192 3.73 -13.59 -13.09
C GLU A 192 5.02 -14.33 -12.69
N ARG A 193 6.15 -13.61 -12.61
CA ARG A 193 7.45 -14.21 -12.25
C ARG A 193 7.47 -14.80 -10.85
N ARG A 194 6.64 -14.30 -9.93
CA ARG A 194 6.46 -14.89 -8.59
C ARG A 194 5.94 -16.32 -8.65
N TYR A 195 5.13 -16.65 -9.66
CA TYR A 195 4.59 -17.99 -9.87
C TYR A 195 5.43 -18.83 -10.85
N GLY A 196 6.60 -18.33 -11.26
CA GLY A 196 7.46 -18.99 -12.24
C GLY A 196 6.94 -18.89 -13.69
N ASN A 197 6.01 -17.98 -13.94
CA ASN A 197 5.48 -17.71 -15.28
C ASN A 197 6.28 -16.59 -15.97
N GLU A 198 6.25 -16.59 -17.29
CA GLU A 198 6.72 -15.47 -18.10
C GLU A 198 5.61 -14.44 -18.28
N PRO A 199 5.90 -13.12 -18.23
CA PRO A 199 4.91 -12.10 -18.55
C PRO A 199 4.38 -12.24 -19.97
N ALA A 200 3.14 -11.82 -20.19
CA ALA A 200 2.56 -11.77 -21.52
C ALA A 200 3.45 -10.95 -22.48
N PRO A 201 3.86 -11.50 -23.65
CA PRO A 201 4.78 -10.82 -24.56
C PRO A 201 4.30 -9.43 -24.99
N ILE A 202 2.99 -9.24 -25.11
CA ILE A 202 2.36 -7.98 -25.50
C ILE A 202 2.71 -6.82 -24.56
N LEU A 203 2.92 -7.07 -23.26
CA LEU A 203 3.27 -6.03 -22.29
C LEU A 203 4.68 -5.52 -22.56
N ARG A 204 5.63 -6.46 -22.72
CA ARG A 204 7.02 -6.17 -23.08
C ARG A 204 7.11 -5.42 -24.39
N ASP A 205 6.43 -5.92 -25.42
CA ASP A 205 6.43 -5.31 -26.75
C ASP A 205 5.80 -3.91 -26.73
N THR A 206 4.80 -3.68 -25.89
CA THR A 206 4.19 -2.35 -25.74
C THR A 206 5.17 -1.35 -25.14
N VAL A 207 5.99 -1.74 -24.14
CA VAL A 207 7.05 -0.88 -23.61
C VAL A 207 8.08 -0.56 -24.68
N ILE A 208 8.57 -1.57 -25.42
CA ILE A 208 9.55 -1.39 -26.49
C ILE A 208 9.03 -0.41 -27.55
N VAL A 209 7.81 -0.64 -28.05
CA VAL A 209 7.23 0.18 -29.12
C VAL A 209 6.97 1.62 -28.65
N LEU A 210 6.53 1.84 -27.41
CA LEU A 210 6.11 3.17 -26.95
C LEU A 210 7.21 3.97 -26.24
N GLN A 211 8.23 3.29 -25.71
CA GLN A 211 9.24 3.86 -24.83
C GLN A 211 10.68 3.41 -25.15
N GLY A 212 10.88 2.41 -26.01
CA GLY A 212 12.20 1.92 -26.43
C GLY A 212 12.75 0.78 -25.55
N GLU A 213 13.77 0.09 -26.08
CA GLU A 213 14.41 -1.04 -25.40
C GLU A 213 15.18 -0.63 -24.14
N GLU A 214 15.81 0.55 -24.13
CA GLU A 214 16.52 1.07 -22.95
C GLU A 214 15.57 1.24 -21.76
N ARG A 215 14.33 1.70 -22.01
CA ARG A 215 13.33 1.82 -20.95
C ARG A 215 12.92 0.46 -20.43
N LEU A 216 12.72 -0.53 -21.30
CA LEU A 216 12.43 -1.90 -20.88
C LEU A 216 13.55 -2.45 -19.99
N ALA A 217 14.81 -2.30 -20.41
CA ALA A 217 15.97 -2.78 -19.64
C ALA A 217 16.05 -2.14 -18.26
N PHE A 218 15.79 -0.82 -18.16
CA PHE A 218 15.68 -0.13 -16.88
C PHE A 218 14.57 -0.72 -15.99
N VAL A 219 13.38 -0.97 -16.54
CA VAL A 219 12.26 -1.53 -15.78
C VAL A 219 12.55 -2.95 -15.30
N GLU A 220 13.25 -3.76 -16.11
CA GLU A 220 13.69 -5.09 -15.71
C GLU A 220 14.73 -5.08 -14.58
N ASP A 221 15.68 -4.14 -14.61
CA ASP A 221 16.62 -3.92 -13.51
C ASP A 221 15.90 -3.47 -12.23
N ALA A 222 14.99 -2.49 -12.34
CA ALA A 222 14.19 -2.04 -11.21
C ALA A 222 13.34 -3.16 -10.61
N MET A 223 12.79 -4.07 -11.42
CA MET A 223 12.09 -5.26 -10.92
C MET A 223 13.01 -6.17 -10.11
N ALA A 224 14.25 -6.39 -10.55
CA ALA A 224 15.23 -7.19 -9.82
C ALA A 224 15.62 -6.56 -8.47
N ARG A 225 15.59 -5.21 -8.39
CA ARG A 225 15.83 -4.43 -7.16
C ARG A 225 14.59 -4.22 -6.28
N ASN A 226 13.41 -4.66 -6.73
CA ASN A 226 12.12 -4.39 -6.09
C ASN A 226 11.75 -2.90 -5.99
N ASP A 227 12.12 -2.10 -6.99
CA ASP A 227 12.06 -0.65 -6.94
C ASP A 227 10.94 -0.08 -7.84
N LEU A 228 9.68 -0.33 -7.45
CA LEU A 228 8.52 0.24 -8.17
C LEU A 228 8.53 1.77 -8.10
N ALA A 229 9.00 2.35 -7.00
CA ALA A 229 9.04 3.78 -6.80
C ALA A 229 9.90 4.48 -7.87
N ASP A 230 11.08 3.93 -8.17
CA ASP A 230 11.97 4.45 -9.22
C ASP A 230 11.34 4.33 -10.61
N VAL A 231 10.63 3.22 -10.90
CA VAL A 231 9.87 3.09 -12.15
C VAL A 231 8.81 4.18 -12.29
N ILE A 232 8.03 4.42 -11.24
CA ILE A 232 6.97 5.44 -11.23
C ILE A 232 7.56 6.84 -11.39
N ALA A 233 8.60 7.17 -10.62
CA ALA A 233 9.23 8.50 -10.61
C ALA A 233 9.82 8.87 -11.98
N THR A 234 10.39 7.90 -12.68
CA THR A 234 11.04 8.07 -13.99
C THR A 234 10.12 7.79 -15.17
N SER A 235 8.90 7.32 -14.92
CA SER A 235 7.92 7.04 -15.97
C SER A 235 7.50 8.36 -16.65
N PRO A 236 7.26 8.38 -17.98
CA PRO A 236 6.78 9.58 -18.67
C PRO A 236 5.47 10.10 -18.10
N ASP A 237 5.11 11.35 -18.40
CA ASP A 237 3.86 11.94 -17.93
C ASP A 237 2.64 11.21 -18.49
N CYS A 238 1.52 11.23 -17.76
CA CYS A 238 0.30 10.50 -18.15
C CYS A 238 -0.23 10.94 -19.53
N SER A 239 0.04 12.19 -19.93
CA SER A 239 -0.31 12.73 -21.24
C SER A 239 0.48 12.09 -22.40
N ALA A 240 1.60 11.42 -22.13
CA ALA A 240 2.42 10.78 -23.16
C ALA A 240 1.77 9.54 -23.77
N PHE A 241 0.72 8.99 -23.14
CA PHE A 241 0.08 7.75 -23.55
C PHE A 241 -1.44 7.82 -23.54
N THR A 242 -2.03 8.97 -23.91
CA THR A 242 -3.45 9.00 -24.28
C THR A 242 -3.73 8.03 -25.44
N PRO A 243 -4.98 7.61 -25.68
CA PRO A 243 -5.33 6.77 -26.83
C PRO A 243 -4.77 7.31 -28.16
N GLU A 244 -4.84 8.63 -28.37
CA GLU A 244 -4.32 9.31 -29.56
C GLU A 244 -2.79 9.26 -29.63
N ALA A 245 -2.12 9.55 -28.51
CA ALA A 245 -0.66 9.50 -28.44
C ALA A 245 -0.12 8.07 -28.67
N ARG A 246 -0.80 7.06 -28.13
CA ARG A 246 -0.49 5.64 -28.37
C ARG A 246 -0.69 5.26 -29.84
N ALA A 247 -1.79 5.71 -30.45
CA ALA A 247 -2.07 5.45 -31.86
C ALA A 247 -0.99 6.07 -32.76
N ALA A 248 -0.65 7.34 -32.54
CA ALA A 248 0.38 8.05 -33.30
C ALA A 248 1.76 7.39 -33.17
N LYS A 249 2.17 7.00 -31.97
CA LYS A 249 3.44 6.28 -31.76
C LYS A 249 3.47 4.91 -32.44
N ARG A 250 2.36 4.16 -32.38
CA ARG A 250 2.25 2.85 -33.06
C ARG A 250 2.27 2.99 -34.57
N GLU A 251 1.66 4.04 -35.11
CA GLU A 251 1.71 4.33 -36.55
C GLU A 251 3.11 4.74 -36.99
N ALA A 252 3.79 5.60 -36.24
CA ALA A 252 5.19 5.96 -36.49
C ALA A 252 6.11 4.72 -36.47
N ALA A 253 5.93 3.82 -35.49
CA ALA A 253 6.69 2.57 -35.42
C ALA A 253 6.40 1.58 -36.57
N ARG A 254 5.27 1.71 -37.26
CA ARG A 254 4.95 0.95 -38.49
C ARG A 254 5.50 1.61 -39.76
N GLY A 255 5.89 2.89 -39.65
CA GLY A 255 6.17 3.79 -40.77
C GLY A 255 7.64 3.94 -41.15
N ASP A 256 8.55 3.09 -40.66
CA ASP A 256 9.92 3.00 -41.18
C ASP A 256 10.03 1.90 -42.25
N PRO A 257 9.78 2.19 -43.54
CA PRO A 257 10.31 1.38 -44.61
C PRO A 257 11.81 1.71 -44.77
N ILE A 258 12.64 0.68 -44.68
CA ILE A 258 13.99 0.69 -45.28
C ILE A 258 13.85 0.85 -46.80
#